data_AF-A0A9D4YX05-F1
#
_entry.id   AF-A0A9D4YX05-F1
#
_cell.length_a   1.000
_cell.length_b   1.000
_cell.length_c   1.000
_cell.angle_alpha   90.00
_cell.angle_beta   90.00
_cell.angle_gamma   90.00
#
_symmetry.space_group_name_H-M   'P 1'
#
loop_
_entity.id
_entity.type
_entity.pdbx_description
1 polymer ?
#
loop_
_entity_poly.entity_id
_entity_poly.type
_entity_poly.pdbx_seq_one_letter_code
_entity_poly.pdbx_strand_id
1 'polypeptide(L)'
;MAANDGAVKTLDADAIFRSFTACPDDPKTLIVDVRPRNRWEKGHIAGSYCIRKPSSGETLLDYSKADYDQRWSADVWWNRDVIVYGEAGLKKDHPVVAFLAADKHARSIGLFKEGLDAFQQRYPFLVTTSLRSGAAARRYPSQLDPLLYLGDWTHAEALERHSELGIKSVVTIHNNPDNLKLPASKYSHLKIELADIDVADIGAHLRSSFDFIEAAVARKQAVLVHCGAGVSRSATLCIAYLMRKHRWSAQKALDYCKSRRSLVAPNDGFWRTLCALEAQLGIAERSDVDAFSGYQGADAPPPAPIEEPRVRVTFVPAGASSAPAGSMSQTAAPPPVAPTAAGAAAAAVKGRDGKEEGRTRGGSERERRRSRSRSRSRSERDRRRRGGSRSRSRERRRDGGSREAAGRRSRSRSRDRRRGGGAPLAAPAASRQQQVQQEWIELEAAEGVVLEVLREGKQLGHLVLELQRVGQQCVFGRLPSCEVPVEHLSISRAHAQLTRDGGGNLSVTDLGSAHGTNVDGAWIKPKVPKQLRVGSVLSLGASVRQYKVVRVTQQPAAAAAQQ
;
A
#
# COMPACT_ATOMS: atom_id res chain seq x y z
N MET A 1 -3.71 -16.96 27.17
CA MET A 1 -2.25 -17.16 27.32
C MET A 1 -1.95 -18.58 26.90
N ALA A 2 -1.34 -18.79 25.72
CA ALA A 2 -0.96 -20.13 25.27
C ALA A 2 0.27 -20.58 26.06
N ALA A 3 0.27 -21.84 26.51
CA ALA A 3 1.39 -22.45 27.22
C ALA A 3 2.66 -22.34 26.36
N ASN A 4 3.68 -21.70 26.92
CA ASN A 4 4.97 -21.52 26.27
C ASN A 4 5.80 -22.80 26.47
N ASP A 5 5.90 -23.63 25.45
CA ASP A 5 6.42 -24.99 25.57
C ASP A 5 7.93 -25.10 25.84
N GLY A 6 8.62 -23.97 26.11
CA GLY A 6 10.07 -23.94 26.40
C GLY A 6 10.96 -24.53 25.30
N ALA A 7 10.39 -24.91 24.16
CA ALA A 7 11.06 -25.69 23.14
C ALA A 7 12.03 -24.81 22.35
N VAL A 8 13.33 -25.10 22.50
CA VAL A 8 14.39 -24.49 21.70
C VAL A 8 14.26 -24.94 20.24
N LYS A 9 13.99 -23.99 19.34
CA LYS A 9 13.82 -24.22 17.90
C LYS A 9 15.12 -23.93 17.16
N THR A 10 15.49 -24.77 16.20
CA THR A 10 16.63 -24.46 15.31
C THR A 10 16.19 -23.44 14.25
N LEU A 11 17.05 -22.45 14.00
CA LEU A 11 16.80 -21.35 13.07
C LEU A 11 17.85 -21.32 11.95
N ASP A 12 17.48 -20.69 10.83
CA ASP A 12 18.36 -20.34 9.71
C ASP A 12 18.89 -18.90 9.87
N ALA A 13 19.81 -18.51 8.97
CA ALA A 13 20.37 -17.14 8.95
C ALA A 13 19.27 -16.09 8.67
N ASP A 14 18.30 -16.41 7.83
CA ASP A 14 17.19 -15.52 7.48
C ASP A 14 16.32 -15.19 8.70
N ALA A 15 16.20 -16.09 9.69
CA ALA A 15 15.53 -15.81 10.96
C ALA A 15 16.23 -14.73 11.79
N ILE A 16 17.57 -14.68 11.77
CA ILE A 16 18.32 -13.60 12.39
C ILE A 16 18.12 -12.32 11.56
N PHE A 17 18.20 -12.39 10.23
CA PHE A 17 17.96 -11.22 9.38
C PHE A 17 16.59 -10.58 9.63
N ARG A 18 15.55 -11.37 9.91
CA ARG A 18 14.21 -10.88 10.26
C ARG A 18 14.18 -9.95 11.48
N SER A 19 15.13 -10.03 12.42
CA SER A 19 15.19 -9.06 13.53
C SER A 19 15.59 -7.65 13.06
N PHE A 20 16.25 -7.53 11.90
CA PHE A 20 16.62 -6.25 11.28
C PHE A 20 15.55 -5.71 10.33
N THR A 21 14.48 -6.48 10.07
CA THR A 21 13.32 -6.06 9.28
C THR A 21 12.09 -5.76 10.13
N ALA A 22 12.24 -5.75 11.46
CA ALA A 22 11.15 -5.56 12.41
C ALA A 22 10.49 -4.17 12.28
N CYS A 23 9.16 -4.15 12.35
CA CYS A 23 8.37 -2.94 12.36
C CYS A 23 8.53 -2.17 13.70
N PRO A 24 8.21 -0.86 13.77
CA PRO A 24 8.42 -0.05 14.96
C PRO A 24 7.83 -0.61 16.26
N ASP A 25 6.63 -1.20 16.18
CA ASP A 25 5.90 -1.73 17.32
C ASP A 25 6.19 -3.22 17.59
N ASP A 26 7.04 -3.83 16.76
CA ASP A 26 7.41 -5.23 16.97
C ASP A 26 8.28 -5.37 18.23
N PRO A 27 8.04 -6.42 19.02
CA PRO A 27 8.87 -6.72 20.18
C PRO A 27 10.31 -6.98 19.73
N LYS A 28 11.27 -6.31 20.38
CA LYS A 28 12.69 -6.46 20.05
C LYS A 28 13.17 -7.89 20.32
N THR A 29 13.66 -8.53 19.27
CA THR A 29 14.39 -9.80 19.37
C THR A 29 15.78 -9.55 19.95
N LEU A 30 16.18 -10.38 20.92
CA LEU A 30 17.54 -10.36 21.47
C LEU A 30 18.41 -11.34 20.70
N ILE A 31 19.54 -10.87 20.19
CA ILE A 31 20.54 -11.72 19.55
C ILE A 31 21.67 -11.94 20.56
N VAL A 32 21.97 -13.19 20.89
CA VAL A 32 22.93 -13.58 21.93
C VAL A 32 24.06 -14.37 21.29
N ASP A 33 25.28 -13.87 21.44
CA ASP A 33 26.52 -14.54 21.06
C ASP A 33 27.12 -15.26 22.28
N VAL A 34 27.27 -16.58 22.18
CA VAL A 34 27.88 -17.42 23.22
C VAL A 34 29.36 -17.78 22.95
N ARG A 35 29.98 -17.25 21.89
CA ARG A 35 31.41 -17.43 21.58
C ARG A 35 32.29 -16.56 22.47
N PRO A 36 33.49 -17.03 22.91
CA PRO A 36 34.48 -16.30 23.73
C PRO A 36 34.64 -14.80 23.40
N ARG A 37 34.89 -13.96 24.40
CA ARG A 37 34.91 -12.49 24.23
C ARG A 37 35.94 -12.06 23.18
N ASN A 38 37.12 -12.68 23.19
CA ASN A 38 38.17 -12.45 22.20
C ASN A 38 37.78 -12.81 20.76
N ARG A 39 36.80 -13.70 20.55
CA ARG A 39 36.22 -14.02 19.24
C ARG A 39 35.16 -12.98 18.86
N TRP A 40 34.29 -12.63 19.80
CA TRP A 40 33.24 -11.61 19.61
C TRP A 40 33.82 -10.23 19.27
N GLU A 41 34.91 -9.82 19.93
CA GLU A 41 35.61 -8.56 19.65
C GLU A 41 36.25 -8.52 18.25
N LYS A 42 36.57 -9.69 17.67
CA LYS A 42 37.06 -9.81 16.29
C LYS A 42 35.96 -9.73 15.23
N GLY A 43 34.70 -9.83 15.64
CA GLY A 43 33.54 -9.74 14.75
C GLY A 43 32.32 -10.40 15.36
N HIS A 44 31.17 -9.74 15.25
CA HIS A 44 29.89 -10.22 15.77
C HIS A 44 28.72 -9.69 14.95
N ILE A 45 27.56 -10.33 15.07
CA ILE A 45 26.31 -9.83 14.48
C ILE A 45 25.96 -8.50 15.15
N ALA A 46 25.68 -7.47 14.36
CA ALA A 46 25.39 -6.13 14.83
C ALA A 46 24.26 -6.13 15.87
N GLY A 47 24.48 -5.48 17.02
CA GLY A 47 23.50 -5.43 18.10
C GLY A 47 23.37 -6.70 18.93
N SER A 48 24.20 -7.72 18.68
CA SER A 48 24.24 -8.92 19.53
C SER A 48 24.95 -8.69 20.86
N TYR A 49 24.50 -9.41 21.88
CA TYR A 49 25.07 -9.38 23.22
C TYR A 49 25.98 -10.60 23.43
N CYS A 50 27.19 -10.38 23.92
CA CYS A 50 28.12 -11.45 24.26
C CYS A 50 27.82 -11.97 25.67
N ILE A 51 27.15 -13.11 25.78
CA ILE A 51 26.66 -13.64 27.06
C ILE A 51 27.41 -14.90 27.49
N ARG A 52 27.69 -15.02 28.80
CA ARG A 52 28.25 -16.25 29.41
C ARG A 52 27.54 -16.65 30.69
N LYS A 53 27.69 -17.92 31.03
CA LYS A 53 27.39 -18.47 32.34
C LYS A 53 28.71 -18.70 33.12
N PRO A 54 28.97 -18.00 34.23
CA PRO A 54 30.13 -18.24 35.08
C PRO A 54 30.03 -19.58 35.80
N SER A 55 31.15 -20.08 36.32
CA SER A 55 31.25 -21.35 37.05
C SER A 55 30.41 -21.38 38.34
N SER A 56 30.17 -20.23 38.98
CA SER A 56 29.26 -20.10 40.13
C SER A 56 27.81 -20.46 39.79
N GLY A 57 27.44 -20.42 38.51
CA GLY A 57 26.20 -21.00 37.99
C GLY A 57 24.91 -20.25 38.26
N GLU A 58 24.93 -19.18 39.05
CA GLU A 58 23.73 -18.49 39.53
C GLU A 58 23.12 -17.49 38.52
N THR A 59 23.92 -16.88 37.64
CA THR A 59 23.43 -15.80 36.75
C THR A 59 24.09 -15.78 35.38
N LEU A 60 23.45 -15.15 34.40
CA LEU A 60 24.06 -14.82 33.10
C LEU A 60 24.76 -13.45 33.17
N LEU A 61 25.94 -13.37 32.57
CA LEU A 61 26.78 -12.17 32.55
C LEU A 61 26.92 -11.63 31.12
N ASP A 62 26.82 -10.30 31.00
CA ASP A 62 26.99 -9.56 29.75
C ASP A 62 28.41 -9.03 29.60
N TYR A 63 29.09 -9.49 28.55
CA TYR A 63 30.44 -9.07 28.19
C TYR A 63 30.45 -8.08 27.02
N SER A 64 29.28 -7.66 26.51
CA SER A 64 29.17 -6.68 25.43
C SER A 64 29.34 -5.22 25.89
N LYS A 65 29.25 -4.97 27.20
CA LYS A 65 29.46 -3.65 27.80
C LYS A 65 30.82 -3.59 28.50
N ALA A 66 31.45 -2.42 28.46
CA ALA A 66 32.74 -2.19 29.11
C ALA A 66 32.63 -2.17 30.65
N ASP A 67 31.46 -1.80 31.18
CA ASP A 67 31.17 -1.74 32.60
C ASP A 67 30.57 -3.07 33.08
N TYR A 68 31.30 -3.76 33.96
CA TYR A 68 31.08 -5.11 34.50
C TYR A 68 29.82 -5.27 35.39
N ASP A 69 28.79 -4.45 35.24
CA ASP A 69 27.73 -4.35 36.24
C ASP A 69 26.31 -4.39 35.68
N GLN A 70 26.02 -5.38 34.83
CA GLN A 70 24.63 -5.73 34.52
C GLN A 70 24.45 -7.24 34.55
N ARG A 71 23.91 -7.75 35.66
CA ARG A 71 23.35 -9.10 35.73
C ARG A 71 22.29 -9.20 34.66
N TRP A 72 22.51 -10.02 33.63
CA TRP A 72 21.50 -10.22 32.59
C TRP A 72 20.23 -10.86 33.16
N SER A 73 20.32 -11.47 34.35
CA SER A 73 19.22 -12.04 35.13
C SER A 73 18.21 -11.05 35.73
N ALA A 74 18.25 -9.77 35.36
CA ALA A 74 17.26 -8.76 35.77
C ALA A 74 16.21 -8.56 34.66
N ASP A 75 15.50 -9.62 34.31
CA ASP A 75 14.33 -9.64 33.42
C ASP A 75 14.57 -9.21 31.96
N VAL A 76 15.83 -9.15 31.52
CA VAL A 76 16.22 -8.60 30.19
C VAL A 76 15.53 -9.33 29.03
N TRP A 77 15.40 -10.65 29.14
CA TRP A 77 14.82 -11.53 28.11
C TRP A 77 13.34 -11.84 28.32
N TRP A 78 12.72 -11.35 29.39
CA TRP A 78 11.36 -11.73 29.77
C TRP A 78 10.36 -11.30 28.69
N ASN A 79 9.52 -12.24 28.27
CA ASN A 79 8.55 -12.07 27.18
C ASN A 79 9.18 -11.51 25.89
N ARG A 80 10.44 -11.86 25.60
CA ARG A 80 11.13 -11.54 24.34
C ARG A 80 11.52 -12.79 23.58
N ASP A 81 11.62 -12.64 22.27
CA ASP A 81 12.22 -13.65 21.41
C ASP A 81 13.74 -13.56 21.53
N VAL A 82 14.39 -14.68 21.81
CA VAL A 82 15.85 -14.76 22.01
C VAL A 82 16.43 -15.68 20.96
N ILE A 83 17.36 -15.19 20.15
CA ILE A 83 18.13 -16.00 19.21
C ILE A 83 19.55 -16.14 19.74
N VAL A 84 19.97 -17.38 19.97
CA VAL A 84 21.31 -17.72 20.45
C VAL A 84 22.13 -18.29 19.29
N TYR A 85 23.32 -17.73 19.09
CA TYR A 85 24.32 -18.26 18.15
C TYR A 85 25.70 -18.38 18.81
N GLY A 86 26.53 -19.25 18.25
CA GLY A 86 27.82 -19.62 18.80
C GLY A 86 28.83 -19.97 17.70
N GLU A 87 29.78 -20.83 18.04
CA GLU A 87 30.57 -21.54 17.02
C GLU A 87 29.66 -22.51 16.25
N ALA A 88 30.11 -22.92 15.06
CA ALA A 88 29.42 -23.94 14.28
C ALA A 88 29.23 -25.22 15.11
N GLY A 89 28.02 -25.79 15.08
CA GLY A 89 27.66 -26.96 15.87
C GLY A 89 27.15 -26.65 17.28
N LEU A 90 26.72 -25.40 17.56
CA LEU A 90 26.09 -25.04 18.83
C LEU A 90 24.92 -25.98 19.17
N LYS A 91 24.94 -26.53 20.39
CA LYS A 91 23.98 -27.52 20.89
C LYS A 91 23.03 -26.94 21.94
N LYS A 92 21.90 -27.63 22.17
CA LYS A 92 20.87 -27.22 23.14
C LYS A 92 21.30 -27.35 24.61
N ASP A 93 22.27 -28.22 24.89
CA ASP A 93 22.88 -28.43 26.22
C ASP A 93 23.92 -27.36 26.57
N HIS A 94 24.21 -26.41 25.66
CA HIS A 94 25.11 -25.30 25.97
C HIS A 94 24.63 -24.55 27.23
N PRO A 95 25.50 -24.23 28.21
CA PRO A 95 25.07 -23.74 29.52
C PRO A 95 24.15 -22.51 29.50
N VAL A 96 24.37 -21.59 28.55
CA VAL A 96 23.50 -20.40 28.37
C VAL A 96 22.14 -20.78 27.78
N VAL A 97 22.11 -21.72 26.81
CA VAL A 97 20.87 -22.17 26.17
C VAL A 97 20.02 -22.96 27.16
N ALA A 98 20.65 -23.88 27.90
CA ALA A 98 20.01 -24.65 28.95
C ALA A 98 19.46 -23.75 30.07
N PHE A 99 20.20 -22.71 30.46
CA PHE A 99 19.72 -21.72 31.44
C PHE A 99 18.46 -21.00 30.95
N LEU A 100 18.48 -20.44 29.73
CA LEU A 100 17.33 -19.72 29.18
C LEU A 100 16.09 -20.64 29.03
N ALA A 101 16.31 -21.89 28.63
CA ALA A 101 15.23 -22.88 28.49
C ALA A 101 14.63 -23.30 29.84
N ALA A 102 15.47 -23.43 30.89
CA ALA A 102 15.02 -23.78 32.23
C ALA A 102 14.28 -22.64 32.93
N ASP A 103 14.70 -21.39 32.67
CA ASP A 103 14.11 -20.18 33.27
C ASP A 103 12.69 -19.88 32.76
N LYS A 104 12.34 -20.30 31.53
CA LYS A 104 10.98 -20.21 30.93
C LYS A 104 10.35 -18.81 30.81
N HIS A 105 11.07 -17.73 31.12
CA HIS A 105 10.54 -16.36 30.95
C HIS A 105 10.69 -15.80 29.53
N ALA A 106 11.58 -16.35 28.69
CA ALA A 106 11.69 -15.95 27.29
C ALA A 106 10.44 -16.35 26.50
N ARG A 107 9.94 -15.48 25.61
CA ARG A 107 8.77 -15.79 24.76
C ARG A 107 9.07 -16.93 23.79
N SER A 108 10.27 -16.92 23.21
CA SER A 108 10.76 -18.01 22.38
C SER A 108 12.29 -18.06 22.43
N ILE A 109 12.84 -19.25 22.20
CA ILE A 109 14.28 -19.47 22.12
C ILE A 109 14.61 -20.13 20.78
N GLY A 110 15.33 -19.39 19.95
CA GLY A 110 15.88 -19.82 18.69
C GLY A 110 17.36 -20.14 18.78
N LEU A 111 17.79 -21.21 18.12
CA LEU A 111 19.17 -21.68 18.08
C LEU A 111 19.70 -21.64 16.65
N PHE A 112 20.64 -20.76 16.37
CA PHE A 112 21.36 -20.72 15.10
C PHE A 112 22.68 -21.49 15.22
N LYS A 113 22.70 -22.71 14.66
CA LYS A 113 23.78 -23.68 14.84
C LYS A 113 24.92 -23.58 13.83
N GLU A 114 24.75 -22.81 12.75
CA GLU A 114 25.74 -22.75 11.65
C GLU A 114 26.92 -21.82 11.98
N GLY A 115 26.77 -20.96 12.99
CA GLY A 115 27.82 -20.08 13.49
C GLY A 115 28.00 -18.78 12.71
N LEU A 116 28.82 -17.87 13.24
CA LEU A 116 28.98 -16.52 12.67
C LEU A 116 29.40 -16.55 11.19
N ASP A 117 30.32 -17.43 10.81
CA ASP A 117 30.88 -17.45 9.44
C ASP A 117 29.78 -17.72 8.39
N ALA A 118 28.85 -18.63 8.68
CA ALA A 118 27.70 -18.90 7.80
C ALA A 118 26.78 -17.68 7.68
N PHE A 119 26.53 -16.98 8.80
CA PHE A 119 25.75 -15.74 8.77
C PHE A 119 26.49 -14.63 8.00
N GLN A 120 27.80 -14.51 8.18
CA GLN A 120 28.64 -13.50 7.51
C GLN A 120 28.68 -13.73 6.00
N GLN A 121 28.72 -14.98 5.54
CA GLN A 121 28.65 -15.29 4.10
C GLN A 121 27.35 -14.79 3.47
N ARG A 122 26.24 -14.84 4.21
CA ARG A 122 24.93 -14.43 3.71
C ARG A 122 24.63 -12.94 3.90
N TYR A 123 25.02 -12.38 5.04
CA TYR A 123 24.73 -11.02 5.47
C TYR A 123 25.99 -10.30 5.98
N PRO A 124 27.03 -10.13 5.13
CA PRO A 124 28.31 -9.58 5.56
C PRO A 124 28.21 -8.16 6.13
N PHE A 125 27.23 -7.39 5.67
CA PHE A 125 26.95 -6.02 6.10
C PHE A 125 26.29 -5.92 7.49
N LEU A 126 25.90 -7.05 8.09
CA LEU A 126 25.39 -7.14 9.46
C LEU A 126 26.43 -7.66 10.45
N VAL A 127 27.66 -7.92 10.01
CA VAL A 127 28.77 -8.29 10.89
C VAL A 127 29.66 -7.08 11.13
N THR A 128 30.03 -6.85 12.39
CA THR A 128 30.81 -5.66 12.78
C THR A 128 31.79 -5.99 13.91
N THR A 129 32.82 -5.18 14.04
CA THR A 129 33.74 -5.16 15.19
C THR A 129 33.41 -4.01 16.16
N SER A 130 32.51 -3.09 15.76
CA SER A 130 32.23 -1.87 16.54
C SER A 130 31.07 -2.07 17.52
N LEU A 131 31.34 -1.80 18.80
CA LEU A 131 30.35 -1.74 19.89
C LEU A 131 29.29 -0.65 19.71
N ARG A 132 29.61 0.38 18.91
CA ARG A 132 28.74 1.53 18.62
C ARG A 132 28.41 1.58 17.13
N SER A 133 28.24 0.41 16.51
CA SER A 133 27.88 0.35 15.10
C SER A 133 26.45 0.85 14.88
N GLY A 134 26.27 1.79 13.96
CA GLY A 134 24.95 2.17 13.45
C GLY A 134 24.22 1.02 12.76
N ALA A 135 24.92 -0.09 12.44
CA ALA A 135 24.33 -1.28 11.82
C ALA A 135 23.19 -1.90 12.63
N ALA A 136 23.26 -1.84 13.97
CA ALA A 136 22.19 -2.33 14.85
C ALA A 136 20.88 -1.51 14.75
N ALA A 137 20.97 -0.27 14.27
CA ALA A 137 19.82 0.61 14.08
C ALA A 137 19.30 0.61 12.62
N ARG A 138 19.97 -0.11 11.71
CA ARG A 138 19.53 -0.21 10.31
C ARG A 138 18.24 -1.02 10.22
N ARG A 139 17.23 -0.45 9.58
CA ARG A 139 15.96 -1.13 9.28
C ARG A 139 15.96 -1.58 7.83
N TYR A 140 15.87 -2.87 7.56
CA TYR A 140 15.79 -3.39 6.20
C TYR A 140 14.34 -3.62 5.77
N PRO A 141 14.03 -3.58 4.46
CA PRO A 141 12.73 -4.04 3.99
C PRO A 141 12.53 -5.54 4.30
N SER A 142 11.29 -5.93 4.56
CA SER A 142 10.92 -7.29 4.94
C SER A 142 11.08 -8.22 3.75
N GLN A 143 11.93 -9.24 3.88
CA GLN A 143 12.08 -10.27 2.86
C GLN A 143 10.88 -11.22 2.88
N LEU A 144 10.15 -11.30 1.77
CA LEU A 144 8.99 -12.18 1.63
C LEU A 144 9.35 -13.49 0.94
N ASP A 145 10.21 -13.44 -0.06
CA ASP A 145 10.66 -14.60 -0.83
C ASP A 145 12.13 -14.36 -1.22
N PRO A 146 12.92 -15.35 -1.69
CA PRO A 146 14.22 -15.06 -2.27
C PRO A 146 14.10 -13.97 -3.34
N LEU A 147 14.90 -12.91 -3.18
CA LEU A 147 14.93 -11.74 -4.07
C LEU A 147 13.67 -10.86 -4.05
N LEU A 148 12.67 -11.10 -3.20
CA LEU A 148 11.49 -10.23 -3.08
C LEU A 148 11.41 -9.57 -1.70
N TYR A 149 11.42 -8.24 -1.70
CA TYR A 149 11.36 -7.42 -0.50
C TYR A 149 10.14 -6.50 -0.50
N LEU A 150 9.48 -6.38 0.65
CA LEU A 150 8.37 -5.45 0.91
C LEU A 150 8.84 -4.33 1.84
N GLY A 151 8.57 -3.08 1.46
CA GLY A 151 8.96 -1.92 2.25
C GLY A 151 8.03 -0.73 2.19
N ASP A 152 8.46 0.33 2.85
CA ASP A 152 7.87 1.66 2.87
C ASP A 152 8.75 2.69 2.16
N TRP A 153 8.37 3.96 2.20
CA TRP A 153 9.10 5.03 1.53
C TRP A 153 10.53 5.18 2.05
N THR A 154 10.74 5.04 3.36
CA THR A 154 12.07 5.17 3.98
C THR A 154 13.01 4.03 3.55
N HIS A 155 12.44 2.87 3.19
CA HIS A 155 13.20 1.77 2.63
C HIS A 155 13.64 2.09 1.20
N ALA A 156 12.76 2.67 0.39
CA ALA A 156 13.03 3.01 -1.00
C ALA A 156 14.07 4.14 -1.19
N GLU A 157 14.18 5.07 -0.24
CA GLU A 157 15.19 6.13 -0.27
C GLU A 157 16.59 5.65 0.18
N ALA A 158 16.69 4.46 0.77
CA ALA A 158 17.91 4.00 1.39
C ALA A 158 18.80 3.19 0.45
N LEU A 159 19.47 3.90 -0.46
CA LEU A 159 20.33 3.31 -1.49
C LEU A 159 21.49 2.46 -0.94
N GLU A 160 21.95 2.74 0.29
CA GLU A 160 22.93 1.88 0.97
C GLU A 160 22.35 0.48 1.25
N ARG A 161 21.13 0.42 1.79
CA ARG A 161 20.42 -0.85 2.06
C ARG A 161 20.11 -1.59 0.77
N HIS A 162 19.79 -0.86 -0.31
CA HIS A 162 19.63 -1.48 -1.63
C HIS A 162 20.91 -2.15 -2.11
N SER A 163 22.06 -1.50 -1.93
CA SER A 163 23.37 -2.03 -2.33
C SER A 163 23.73 -3.27 -1.52
N GLU A 164 23.47 -3.25 -0.21
CA GLU A 164 23.69 -4.38 0.71
C GLU A 164 22.82 -5.60 0.35
N LEU A 165 21.54 -5.38 0.00
CA LEU A 165 20.60 -6.44 -0.38
C LEU A 165 20.66 -6.84 -1.86
N GLY A 166 21.48 -6.16 -2.67
CA GLY A 166 21.55 -6.37 -4.12
C GLY A 166 20.27 -5.99 -4.87
N ILE A 167 19.48 -5.05 -4.33
CA ILE A 167 18.25 -4.56 -4.95
C ILE A 167 18.63 -3.72 -6.18
N LYS A 168 18.14 -4.16 -7.35
CA LYS A 168 18.35 -3.47 -8.65
C LYS A 168 17.04 -3.14 -9.36
N SER A 169 15.92 -3.65 -8.87
CA SER A 169 14.61 -3.41 -9.42
C SER A 169 13.68 -2.89 -8.32
N VAL A 170 12.93 -1.83 -8.60
CA VAL A 170 12.03 -1.20 -7.62
C VAL A 170 10.65 -1.02 -8.25
N VAL A 171 9.61 -1.44 -7.51
CA VAL A 171 8.21 -1.15 -7.81
C VAL A 171 7.73 -0.12 -6.80
N THR A 172 7.41 1.08 -7.28
CA THR A 172 6.82 2.16 -6.47
C THR A 172 5.35 2.29 -6.81
N ILE A 173 4.49 2.00 -5.83
CA ILE A 173 3.04 2.25 -5.93
C ILE A 173 2.64 3.35 -4.94
N HIS A 174 2.36 4.55 -5.44
CA HIS A 174 2.19 5.75 -4.60
C HIS A 174 1.26 6.78 -5.25
N ASN A 175 0.80 7.80 -4.53
CA ASN A 175 0.02 8.91 -5.12
C ASN A 175 0.88 9.78 -6.06
N ASN A 176 2.19 9.80 -5.79
CA ASN A 176 3.17 10.61 -6.52
C ASN A 176 4.46 9.80 -6.64
N PRO A 177 4.50 8.76 -7.49
CA PRO A 177 5.64 7.85 -7.59
C PRO A 177 6.91 8.53 -8.11
N ASP A 178 6.77 9.64 -8.85
CA ASP A 178 7.88 10.42 -9.39
C ASP A 178 8.70 11.17 -8.34
N ASN A 179 8.20 11.30 -7.11
CA ASN A 179 8.94 11.92 -6.02
C ASN A 179 10.15 11.08 -5.60
N LEU A 180 10.11 9.76 -5.81
CA LEU A 180 11.26 8.90 -5.55
C LEU A 180 12.29 9.06 -6.69
N LYS A 181 13.48 9.55 -6.34
CA LYS A 181 14.58 9.75 -7.29
C LYS A 181 15.59 8.61 -7.18
N LEU A 182 15.47 7.62 -8.05
CA LEU A 182 16.45 6.54 -8.19
C LEU A 182 17.37 6.79 -9.41
N PRO A 183 18.69 6.54 -9.30
CA PRO A 183 19.59 6.65 -10.45
C PRO A 183 19.24 5.63 -11.55
N ALA A 184 18.82 6.11 -12.72
CA ALA A 184 18.40 5.26 -13.85
C ALA A 184 19.51 4.31 -14.35
N SER A 185 20.79 4.65 -14.13
CA SER A 185 21.92 3.79 -14.48
C SER A 185 22.09 2.57 -13.56
N LYS A 186 21.43 2.56 -12.39
CA LYS A 186 21.56 1.50 -11.38
C LYS A 186 20.27 0.70 -11.17
N TYR A 187 19.11 1.30 -11.46
CA TYR A 187 17.81 0.71 -11.14
C TYR A 187 16.92 0.56 -12.37
N SER A 188 16.26 -0.60 -12.47
CA SER A 188 15.00 -0.72 -13.19
C SER A 188 13.88 -0.25 -12.26
N HIS A 189 13.00 0.62 -12.73
CA HIS A 189 11.99 1.27 -11.88
C HIS A 189 10.61 1.22 -12.53
N LEU A 190 9.70 0.44 -11.95
CA LEU A 190 8.28 0.46 -12.27
C LEU A 190 7.57 1.45 -11.35
N LYS A 191 6.89 2.43 -11.94
CA LYS A 191 6.14 3.47 -11.23
C LYS A 191 4.65 3.29 -11.51
N ILE A 192 3.88 3.18 -10.43
CA ILE A 192 2.43 3.04 -10.48
C ILE A 192 1.83 4.16 -9.63
N GLU A 193 1.05 5.03 -10.27
CA GLU A 193 0.29 6.06 -9.56
C GLU A 193 -1.05 5.48 -9.10
N LEU A 194 -1.22 5.28 -7.79
CA LEU A 194 -2.45 4.75 -7.23
C LEU A 194 -2.69 5.24 -5.80
N ALA A 195 -3.90 5.75 -5.55
CA ALA A 195 -4.39 6.14 -4.24
C ALA A 195 -4.67 4.92 -3.34
N ASP A 196 -4.47 5.06 -2.03
CA ASP A 196 -4.77 4.01 -1.05
C ASP A 196 -6.21 4.11 -0.54
N ILE A 197 -7.16 3.92 -1.46
CA ILE A 197 -8.60 3.98 -1.18
C ILE A 197 -9.26 2.72 -1.72
N ASP A 198 -10.39 2.32 -1.12
CA ASP A 198 -11.07 1.05 -1.43
C ASP A 198 -11.77 1.02 -2.79
N VAL A 199 -11.88 2.15 -3.47
CA VAL A 199 -12.41 2.26 -4.84
C VAL A 199 -11.32 2.27 -5.92
N ALA A 200 -10.04 2.34 -5.53
CA ALA A 200 -8.93 2.36 -6.50
C ALA A 200 -8.71 0.95 -7.10
N ASP A 201 -8.57 0.88 -8.42
CA ASP A 201 -8.35 -0.40 -9.11
C ASP A 201 -6.87 -0.81 -9.11
N ILE A 202 -6.42 -1.39 -7.99
CA ILE A 202 -5.09 -2.01 -7.93
C ILE A 202 -4.96 -3.25 -8.84
N GLY A 203 -6.09 -3.82 -9.21
CA GLY A 203 -6.19 -5.00 -10.04
C GLY A 203 -5.57 -4.81 -11.42
N ALA A 204 -5.80 -3.64 -12.04
CA ALA A 204 -5.23 -3.25 -13.32
C ALA A 204 -3.69 -3.29 -13.36
N HIS A 205 -3.03 -3.27 -12.20
CA HIS A 205 -1.57 -3.23 -12.08
C HIS A 205 -0.92 -4.56 -11.68
N LEU A 206 -1.70 -5.62 -11.44
CA LEU A 206 -1.13 -6.89 -10.98
C LEU A 206 -0.19 -7.49 -12.04
N ARG A 207 -0.61 -7.58 -13.31
CA ARG A 207 0.20 -8.18 -14.37
C ARG A 207 1.50 -7.44 -14.65
N SER A 208 1.45 -6.13 -14.81
CA SER A 208 2.67 -5.35 -15.03
C SER A 208 3.65 -5.47 -13.84
N SER A 209 3.12 -5.50 -12.61
CA SER A 209 3.93 -5.72 -11.41
C SER A 209 4.54 -7.12 -11.40
N PHE A 210 3.75 -8.13 -11.76
CA PHE A 210 4.18 -9.52 -11.82
C PHE A 210 5.27 -9.74 -12.86
N ASP A 211 5.07 -9.26 -14.09
CA ASP A 211 6.03 -9.40 -15.18
C ASP A 211 7.36 -8.71 -14.82
N PHE A 212 7.27 -7.55 -14.17
CA PHE A 212 8.45 -6.84 -13.68
C PHE A 212 9.20 -7.61 -12.59
N ILE A 213 8.49 -8.18 -11.61
CA ILE A 213 9.09 -8.98 -10.54
C ILE A 213 9.75 -10.24 -11.14
N GLU A 214 9.05 -10.99 -11.98
CA GLU A 214 9.57 -12.20 -12.62
C GLU A 214 10.79 -11.92 -13.50
N ALA A 215 10.78 -10.85 -14.29
CA ALA A 215 11.92 -10.46 -15.11
C ALA A 215 13.16 -10.11 -14.28
N ALA A 216 12.99 -9.53 -13.09
CA ALA A 216 14.10 -9.28 -12.18
C ALA A 216 14.59 -10.55 -11.48
N VAL A 217 13.68 -11.41 -11.02
CA VAL A 217 14.01 -12.71 -10.40
C VAL A 217 14.74 -13.62 -11.38
N ALA A 218 14.31 -13.68 -12.64
CA ALA A 218 14.98 -14.43 -13.71
C ALA A 218 16.42 -13.96 -13.95
N ARG A 219 16.69 -12.67 -13.73
CA ARG A 219 18.05 -12.08 -13.79
C ARG A 219 18.83 -12.23 -12.48
N LYS A 220 18.30 -12.96 -11.49
CA LYS A 220 18.85 -13.11 -10.13
C LYS A 220 19.05 -11.76 -9.43
N GLN A 221 18.16 -10.81 -9.68
CA GLN A 221 18.19 -9.47 -9.08
C GLN A 221 17.11 -9.33 -8.02
N ALA A 222 17.47 -8.74 -6.87
CA ALA A 222 16.50 -8.44 -5.84
C ALA A 222 15.57 -7.27 -6.25
N VAL A 223 14.31 -7.42 -5.88
CA VAL A 223 13.21 -6.49 -6.13
C VAL A 223 12.69 -5.94 -4.83
N LEU A 224 12.56 -4.61 -4.76
CA LEU A 224 11.83 -3.94 -3.69
C LEU A 224 10.46 -3.48 -4.20
N VAL A 225 9.40 -3.95 -3.56
CA VAL A 225 8.04 -3.43 -3.76
C VAL A 225 7.69 -2.56 -2.56
N HIS A 226 7.36 -1.29 -2.80
CA HIS A 226 7.06 -0.35 -1.73
C HIS A 226 5.94 0.63 -2.08
N CYS A 227 5.34 1.18 -1.02
CA CYS A 227 4.42 2.31 -1.11
C CYS A 227 4.84 3.39 -0.10
N GLY A 228 3.90 4.22 0.36
CA GLY A 228 4.16 5.20 1.42
C GLY A 228 4.53 4.54 2.75
N ALA A 229 3.61 3.73 3.31
CA ALA A 229 3.76 3.10 4.63
C ALA A 229 4.18 1.62 4.60
N GLY A 230 4.16 0.99 3.42
CA GLY A 230 4.40 -0.45 3.29
C GLY A 230 3.32 -1.32 3.97
N VAL A 231 2.06 -0.83 3.99
CA VAL A 231 0.94 -1.44 4.73
C VAL A 231 -0.10 -2.06 3.79
N SER A 232 -0.61 -1.28 2.84
CA SER A 232 -1.76 -1.66 2.00
C SER A 232 -1.39 -1.88 0.53
N ARG A 233 -1.12 -0.81 -0.26
CA ARG A 233 -0.81 -0.91 -1.71
C ARG A 233 0.30 -1.92 -2.07
N SER A 234 1.52 -1.70 -1.56
CA SER A 234 2.66 -2.58 -1.89
C SER A 234 2.48 -3.99 -1.33
N ALA A 235 1.88 -4.11 -0.14
CA ALA A 235 1.58 -5.41 0.45
C ALA A 235 0.59 -6.19 -0.41
N THR A 236 -0.42 -5.53 -0.98
CA THR A 236 -1.40 -6.14 -1.89
C THR A 236 -0.71 -6.73 -3.13
N LEU A 237 0.19 -5.97 -3.78
CA LEU A 237 0.95 -6.49 -4.92
C LEU A 237 1.80 -7.72 -4.54
N CYS A 238 2.44 -7.69 -3.37
CA CYS A 238 3.22 -8.83 -2.88
C CYS A 238 2.35 -10.05 -2.54
N ILE A 239 1.21 -9.86 -1.89
CA ILE A 239 0.26 -10.94 -1.56
C ILE A 239 -0.22 -11.58 -2.86
N ALA A 240 -0.68 -10.77 -3.82
CA ALA A 240 -1.14 -11.24 -5.13
C ALA A 240 -0.06 -12.04 -5.87
N TYR A 241 1.20 -11.58 -5.82
CA TYR A 241 2.33 -12.28 -6.42
C TYR A 241 2.58 -13.65 -5.77
N LEU A 242 2.57 -13.71 -4.43
CA LEU A 242 2.76 -14.95 -3.68
C LEU A 242 1.61 -15.94 -3.90
N MET A 243 0.36 -15.46 -3.99
CA MET A 243 -0.79 -16.29 -4.35
C MET A 243 -0.57 -16.96 -5.71
N ARG A 244 -0.16 -16.18 -6.72
CA ARG A 244 0.10 -16.70 -8.07
C ARG A 244 1.25 -17.71 -8.08
N LYS A 245 2.35 -17.39 -7.40
CA LYS A 245 3.56 -18.21 -7.37
C LYS A 245 3.37 -19.52 -6.62
N HIS A 246 2.74 -19.48 -5.44
CA HIS A 246 2.65 -20.62 -4.52
C HIS A 246 1.28 -21.28 -4.48
N ARG A 247 0.31 -20.78 -5.27
CA ARG A 247 -1.10 -21.22 -5.25
C ARG A 247 -1.72 -21.16 -3.86
N TRP A 248 -1.40 -20.10 -3.11
CA TRP A 248 -1.94 -19.87 -1.77
C TRP A 248 -3.24 -19.08 -1.83
N SER A 249 -4.15 -19.39 -0.90
CA SER A 249 -5.30 -18.56 -0.61
C SER A 249 -4.86 -17.13 -0.27
N ALA A 250 -5.74 -16.15 -0.50
CA ALA A 250 -5.47 -14.76 -0.14
C ALA A 250 -5.16 -14.62 1.35
N GLN A 251 -5.87 -15.37 2.21
CA GLN A 251 -5.67 -15.41 3.65
C GLN A 251 -4.32 -16.00 4.03
N LYS A 252 -3.95 -17.15 3.46
CA LYS A 252 -2.63 -17.75 3.71
C LYS A 252 -1.48 -16.83 3.28
N ALA A 253 -1.61 -16.19 2.11
CA ALA A 253 -0.60 -15.25 1.62
C ALA A 253 -0.55 -13.96 2.48
N LEU A 254 -1.69 -13.48 2.97
CA LEU A 254 -1.77 -12.38 3.94
C LEU A 254 -1.07 -12.72 5.25
N ASP A 255 -1.36 -13.87 5.83
CA ASP A 255 -0.78 -14.33 7.10
C ASP A 255 0.73 -14.57 6.96
N TYR A 256 1.14 -15.12 5.82
CA TYR A 256 2.55 -15.21 5.47
C TYR A 256 3.22 -13.83 5.45
N CYS A 257 2.67 -12.85 4.73
CA CYS A 257 3.20 -11.49 4.71
C CYS A 257 3.21 -10.85 6.10
N LYS A 258 2.15 -11.00 6.91
CA LYS A 258 2.06 -10.49 8.29
C LYS A 258 3.14 -11.06 9.20
N SER A 259 3.47 -12.33 9.05
CA SER A 259 4.55 -12.96 9.84
C SER A 259 5.96 -12.47 9.47
N ARG A 260 6.13 -11.74 8.36
CA ARG A 260 7.40 -11.07 7.96
C ARG A 260 7.35 -9.56 8.12
N ARG A 261 6.14 -8.97 8.11
CA ARG A 261 5.86 -7.55 8.32
C ARG A 261 4.51 -7.40 9.02
N SER A 262 4.52 -7.21 10.33
CA SER A 262 3.31 -7.19 11.17
C SER A 262 2.28 -6.12 10.79
N LEU A 263 2.74 -5.02 10.19
CA LEU A 263 1.90 -3.91 9.74
C LEU A 263 1.10 -4.18 8.46
N VAL A 264 1.26 -5.33 7.81
CA VAL A 264 0.54 -5.65 6.57
C VAL A 264 -0.97 -5.67 6.81
N ALA A 265 -1.66 -4.77 6.13
CA ALA A 265 -3.12 -4.62 6.19
C ALA A 265 -3.59 -3.94 4.88
N PRO A 266 -3.89 -4.71 3.83
CA PRO A 266 -4.60 -4.20 2.65
C PRO A 266 -5.91 -3.52 3.06
N ASN A 267 -6.29 -2.44 2.37
CA ASN A 267 -7.62 -1.87 2.52
C ASN A 267 -8.70 -2.84 1.99
N ASP A 268 -9.96 -2.62 2.35
CA ASP A 268 -11.06 -3.51 1.99
C ASP A 268 -11.25 -3.70 0.47
N GLY A 269 -10.99 -2.67 -0.33
CA GLY A 269 -11.08 -2.75 -1.79
C GLY A 269 -10.03 -3.68 -2.37
N PHE A 270 -8.79 -3.49 -1.95
CA PHE A 270 -7.67 -4.32 -2.35
C PHE A 270 -7.79 -5.76 -1.84
N TRP A 271 -8.33 -5.97 -0.65
CA TRP A 271 -8.66 -7.29 -0.15
C TRP A 271 -9.66 -8.01 -1.06
N ARG A 272 -10.72 -7.32 -1.51
CA ARG A 272 -11.67 -7.89 -2.48
C ARG A 272 -10.99 -8.24 -3.81
N THR A 273 -10.06 -7.40 -4.29
CA THR A 273 -9.25 -7.73 -5.47
C THR A 273 -8.47 -9.03 -5.27
N LEU A 274 -7.88 -9.25 -4.10
CA LEU A 274 -7.16 -10.48 -3.77
C LEU A 274 -8.09 -11.70 -3.74
N CYS A 275 -9.24 -11.62 -3.08
CA CYS A 275 -10.22 -12.72 -3.07
C CYS A 275 -10.76 -13.04 -4.47
N ALA A 276 -10.96 -12.03 -5.31
CA ALA A 276 -11.36 -12.26 -6.70
C ALA A 276 -10.22 -12.88 -7.54
N LEU A 277 -8.96 -12.52 -7.29
CA LEU A 277 -7.80 -13.20 -7.88
C LEU A 277 -7.70 -14.67 -7.43
N GLU A 278 -7.95 -14.97 -6.16
CA GLU A 278 -7.99 -16.34 -5.62
C GLU A 278 -8.95 -17.23 -6.43
N ALA A 279 -10.14 -16.69 -6.76
CA ALA A 279 -11.12 -17.36 -7.60
C ALA A 279 -10.60 -17.66 -9.01
N GLN A 280 -9.94 -16.69 -9.64
CA GLN A 280 -9.40 -16.83 -10.98
C GLN A 280 -8.23 -17.80 -11.07
N LEU A 281 -7.43 -17.88 -10.01
CA LEU A 281 -6.31 -18.82 -9.93
C LEU A 281 -6.78 -20.27 -9.69
N GLY A 282 -8.09 -20.51 -9.53
CA GLY A 282 -8.66 -21.83 -9.31
C GLY A 282 -8.30 -22.43 -7.95
N ILE A 283 -8.05 -21.59 -6.94
CA ILE A 283 -7.63 -22.04 -5.61
C ILE A 283 -8.86 -22.54 -4.85
N ALA A 284 -8.80 -23.78 -4.37
CA ALA A 284 -9.94 -24.45 -3.73
C ALA A 284 -10.29 -23.87 -2.35
N GLU A 285 -9.28 -23.47 -1.58
CA GLU A 285 -9.47 -22.76 -0.30
C GLU A 285 -9.99 -21.34 -0.57
N ARG A 286 -11.10 -20.97 0.08
CA ARG A 286 -11.75 -19.66 -0.10
C ARG A 286 -11.52 -18.78 1.13
N SER A 287 -10.90 -17.62 0.90
CA SER A 287 -10.64 -16.63 1.96
C SER A 287 -11.86 -15.77 2.28
N ASP A 288 -12.76 -15.59 1.30
CA ASP A 288 -14.06 -14.96 1.47
C ASP A 288 -15.06 -15.67 0.55
N VAL A 289 -16.06 -16.33 1.13
CA VAL A 289 -17.10 -17.08 0.40
C VAL A 289 -18.08 -16.16 -0.34
N ASP A 290 -18.17 -14.90 0.09
CA ASP A 290 -19.06 -13.87 -0.47
C ASP A 290 -18.30 -12.86 -1.35
N ALA A 291 -16.99 -13.03 -1.53
CA ALA A 291 -16.20 -12.17 -2.41
C ALA A 291 -16.59 -12.40 -3.88
N PHE A 292 -17.53 -11.59 -4.35
CA PHE A 292 -17.94 -11.58 -5.75
C PHE A 292 -16.75 -11.24 -6.66
N SER A 293 -16.64 -11.97 -7.78
CA SER A 293 -15.57 -11.85 -8.78
C SER A 293 -15.70 -10.54 -9.58
N GLY A 294 -15.37 -9.41 -8.95
CA GLY A 294 -15.32 -8.10 -9.60
C GLY A 294 -13.94 -7.77 -10.20
N TYR A 295 -12.89 -8.51 -9.81
CA TYR A 295 -11.60 -8.44 -10.50
C TYR A 295 -11.74 -9.19 -11.82
N GLN A 296 -11.54 -8.54 -12.97
CA GLN A 296 -11.21 -9.23 -14.22
C GLN A 296 -9.68 -9.27 -14.25
N GLY A 297 -9.12 -10.44 -13.97
CA GLY A 297 -7.69 -10.65 -13.97
C GLY A 297 -7.11 -10.27 -15.31
N ALA A 298 -5.84 -9.89 -15.31
CA ALA A 298 -5.14 -9.50 -16.52
C ALA A 298 -4.95 -10.64 -17.56
N ASP A 299 -5.37 -11.87 -17.20
CA ASP A 299 -5.43 -13.07 -18.06
C ASP A 299 -6.87 -13.57 -18.28
N ALA A 300 -7.89 -12.82 -17.81
CA ALA A 300 -9.28 -13.12 -18.15
C ALA A 300 -9.46 -12.88 -19.65
N PRO A 301 -10.03 -13.83 -20.42
CA PRO A 301 -10.49 -13.53 -21.77
C PRO A 301 -11.42 -12.30 -21.69
N PRO A 302 -11.39 -11.40 -22.69
CA PRO A 302 -12.28 -10.24 -22.69
C PRO A 302 -13.70 -10.76 -22.44
N PRO A 303 -14.47 -10.12 -21.53
CA PRO A 303 -15.80 -10.60 -21.22
C PRO A 303 -16.56 -10.74 -22.54
N ALA A 304 -17.15 -11.92 -22.76
CA ALA A 304 -18.26 -12.00 -23.68
C ALA A 304 -19.22 -10.86 -23.31
N PRO A 305 -19.74 -10.09 -24.27
CA PRO A 305 -20.65 -8.99 -23.97
C PRO A 305 -21.70 -9.51 -22.98
N ILE A 306 -21.75 -8.88 -21.81
CA ILE A 306 -22.69 -9.26 -20.75
C ILE A 306 -24.07 -8.93 -21.30
N GLU A 307 -24.72 -9.91 -21.89
CA GLU A 307 -26.14 -9.85 -22.21
C GLU A 307 -26.92 -10.15 -20.93
N GLU A 308 -27.09 -9.13 -20.08
CA GLU A 308 -28.28 -8.91 -19.24
C GLU A 308 -28.29 -7.46 -18.73
N PRO A 309 -29.46 -6.78 -18.69
CA PRO A 309 -29.51 -5.33 -18.80
C PRO A 309 -29.25 -4.68 -17.44
N ARG A 310 -28.02 -4.19 -17.21
CA ARG A 310 -27.76 -3.24 -16.13
C ARG A 310 -28.71 -2.05 -16.26
N VAL A 311 -29.38 -1.70 -15.17
CA VAL A 311 -30.25 -0.52 -15.13
C VAL A 311 -29.36 0.71 -15.29
N ARG A 312 -29.58 1.48 -16.35
CA ARG A 312 -28.89 2.75 -16.52
C ARG A 312 -29.42 3.74 -15.49
N VAL A 313 -28.50 4.43 -14.81
CA VAL A 313 -28.81 5.43 -13.79
C VAL A 313 -28.20 6.76 -14.20
N THR A 314 -29.03 7.79 -14.26
CA THR A 314 -28.59 9.16 -14.57
C THR A 314 -28.98 10.09 -13.44
N PHE A 315 -28.04 10.90 -12.96
CA PHE A 315 -28.30 11.95 -11.96
C PHE A 315 -28.43 13.31 -12.64
N VAL A 316 -29.55 13.99 -12.41
CA VAL A 316 -29.86 15.33 -12.92
C VAL A 316 -29.81 16.33 -11.76
N PRO A 317 -28.82 17.24 -11.68
CA PRO A 317 -28.68 18.19 -10.58
C PRO A 317 -29.84 19.20 -10.49
N ALA A 318 -30.15 19.65 -9.27
CA ALA A 318 -31.09 20.75 -9.06
C ALA A 318 -30.53 22.07 -9.64
N GLY A 319 -31.25 22.70 -10.58
CA GLY A 319 -30.84 23.95 -11.25
C GLY A 319 -30.56 23.83 -12.75
N ALA A 320 -30.59 22.62 -13.32
CA ALA A 320 -30.61 22.41 -14.76
C ALA A 320 -32.01 22.77 -15.33
N SER A 321 -32.27 24.06 -15.56
CA SER A 321 -33.51 24.51 -16.22
C SER A 321 -33.44 24.26 -17.73
N SER A 322 -34.49 23.66 -18.28
CA SER A 322 -34.77 23.55 -19.71
C SER A 322 -34.83 24.93 -20.37
N ALA A 323 -34.02 25.16 -21.40
CA ALA A 323 -34.24 26.22 -22.37
C ALA A 323 -34.51 25.55 -23.73
N PRO A 324 -35.54 25.97 -24.50
CA PRO A 324 -35.87 25.33 -25.76
C PRO A 324 -34.76 25.63 -26.80
N ALA A 325 -34.39 24.61 -27.57
CA ALA A 325 -33.38 24.70 -28.61
C ALA A 325 -33.84 25.65 -29.74
N GLY A 326 -33.25 26.85 -29.80
CA GLY A 326 -33.34 27.73 -30.96
C GLY A 326 -32.41 27.24 -32.07
N SER A 327 -32.97 27.05 -33.27
CA SER A 327 -32.26 26.64 -34.48
C SER A 327 -31.08 27.57 -34.81
N MET A 328 -29.89 27.02 -35.03
CA MET A 328 -28.85 27.70 -35.82
C MET A 328 -28.33 26.77 -36.92
N SER A 329 -28.47 27.27 -38.13
CA SER A 329 -28.15 26.67 -39.42
C SER A 329 -26.64 26.43 -39.57
N GLN A 330 -26.26 25.26 -40.08
CA GLN A 330 -24.89 24.90 -40.42
C GLN A 330 -24.53 25.50 -41.79
N THR A 331 -23.42 26.22 -41.89
CA THR A 331 -22.68 26.40 -43.13
C THR A 331 -21.37 25.61 -43.06
N ALA A 332 -21.23 24.66 -43.98
CA ALA A 332 -20.07 23.78 -44.11
C ALA A 332 -18.92 24.47 -44.85
N ALA A 333 -17.68 24.18 -44.44
CA ALA A 333 -16.46 24.49 -45.18
C ALA A 333 -15.79 23.18 -45.68
N PRO A 334 -15.15 23.16 -46.88
CA PRO A 334 -14.74 21.95 -47.57
C PRO A 334 -13.33 21.44 -47.13
N PRO A 335 -12.96 20.18 -47.46
CA PRO A 335 -11.72 19.55 -47.02
C PRO A 335 -10.50 19.95 -47.88
N PRO A 336 -9.26 19.86 -47.35
CA PRO A 336 -8.04 20.15 -48.10
C PRO A 336 -7.55 18.96 -48.93
N VAL A 337 -6.99 19.28 -50.10
CA VAL A 337 -6.47 18.38 -51.13
C VAL A 337 -4.95 18.15 -50.94
N ALA A 338 -4.48 16.93 -51.22
CA ALA A 338 -3.07 16.54 -51.17
C ALA A 338 -2.25 17.10 -52.37
N PRO A 339 -0.92 17.30 -52.23
CA PRO A 339 -0.08 17.71 -53.35
C PRO A 339 0.61 16.51 -54.04
N THR A 340 0.51 16.49 -55.37
CA THR A 340 1.28 15.67 -56.31
C THR A 340 2.54 16.39 -56.82
N ALA A 341 3.51 15.59 -57.27
CA ALA A 341 4.88 15.94 -57.64
C ALA A 341 5.10 16.50 -59.07
N ALA A 342 6.21 17.22 -59.25
CA ALA A 342 7.07 17.32 -60.45
C ALA A 342 8.36 18.10 -60.04
N GLY A 343 9.60 17.88 -60.49
CA GLY A 343 10.25 16.94 -61.41
C GLY A 343 11.70 17.43 -61.69
N ALA A 344 12.58 16.49 -62.09
CA ALA A 344 13.87 16.65 -62.80
C ALA A 344 15.09 17.24 -62.02
N ALA A 345 16.37 16.85 -62.19
CA ALA A 345 17.05 15.97 -63.14
C ALA A 345 18.46 15.53 -62.65
N ALA A 346 18.93 14.43 -63.23
CA ALA A 346 20.29 14.13 -63.73
C ALA A 346 21.47 13.71 -62.82
N ALA A 347 22.00 12.53 -63.23
CA ALA A 347 23.41 12.08 -63.26
C ALA A 347 24.10 11.75 -61.92
N ALA A 348 25.00 10.78 -61.81
CA ALA A 348 25.41 9.61 -62.59
C ALA A 348 26.45 8.88 -61.71
N VAL A 349 26.34 7.55 -61.61
CA VAL A 349 27.44 6.56 -61.77
C VAL A 349 28.59 6.46 -60.74
N LYS A 350 28.83 5.20 -60.32
CA LYS A 350 30.00 4.54 -59.67
C LYS A 350 30.24 4.87 -58.19
N GLY A 351 30.41 3.92 -57.28
CA GLY A 351 30.62 2.48 -57.37
C GLY A 351 31.76 2.08 -56.43
N ARG A 352 31.49 1.08 -55.55
CA ARG A 352 32.44 0.19 -54.84
C ARG A 352 33.42 0.88 -53.87
N ASP A 353 34.01 0.25 -52.85
CA ASP A 353 33.84 -0.95 -52.02
C ASP A 353 35.08 -0.91 -51.09
N GLY A 354 34.99 -1.48 -49.88
CA GLY A 354 36.16 -2.04 -49.18
C GLY A 354 37.02 -1.05 -48.38
N LYS A 355 37.07 -1.20 -47.05
CA LYS A 355 38.09 -1.99 -46.30
C LYS A 355 39.44 -1.28 -46.20
N GLU A 356 40.25 -1.30 -45.16
CA GLU A 356 40.28 -1.88 -43.80
C GLU A 356 41.53 -1.23 -43.15
N GLU A 357 41.61 -1.19 -41.81
CA GLU A 357 42.86 -1.15 -41.00
C GLU A 357 43.88 0.01 -41.21
N GLY A 358 44.57 0.58 -40.23
CA GLY A 358 44.76 0.31 -38.81
C GLY A 358 46.00 1.10 -38.33
N ARG A 359 46.16 1.14 -37.00
CA ARG A 359 47.42 1.29 -36.23
C ARG A 359 48.08 2.67 -35.98
N THR A 360 47.95 3.06 -34.71
CA THR A 360 49.02 3.24 -33.68
C THR A 360 49.84 4.53 -33.51
N ARG A 361 50.13 4.75 -32.20
CA ARG A 361 51.17 5.57 -31.53
C ARG A 361 50.90 7.08 -31.54
N GLY A 362 51.07 7.84 -30.46
CA GLY A 362 51.71 7.66 -29.16
C GLY A 362 52.11 9.06 -28.67
N GLY A 363 52.36 9.27 -27.38
CA GLY A 363 53.04 10.49 -26.92
C GLY A 363 52.46 11.12 -25.66
N SER A 364 53.36 11.32 -24.70
CA SER A 364 53.18 11.65 -23.31
C SER A 364 53.45 13.14 -23.02
N GLU A 365 53.06 13.55 -21.80
CA GLU A 365 53.93 14.24 -20.83
C GLU A 365 53.81 15.76 -20.56
N ARG A 366 53.62 16.07 -19.25
CA ARG A 366 54.10 17.23 -18.44
C ARG A 366 53.56 18.63 -18.77
N GLU A 367 53.54 19.63 -17.88
CA GLU A 367 53.78 19.85 -16.44
C GLU A 367 53.58 21.37 -16.22
N ARG A 368 53.36 21.78 -14.95
CA ARG A 368 53.64 23.08 -14.29
C ARG A 368 52.38 23.72 -13.68
N ARG A 369 52.19 23.66 -12.35
CA ARG A 369 52.86 24.41 -11.26
C ARG A 369 52.62 25.92 -11.31
N ARG A 370 51.97 26.45 -10.25
CA ARG A 370 52.44 27.46 -9.27
C ARG A 370 51.21 28.02 -8.51
N SER A 371 51.00 27.70 -7.23
CA SER A 371 51.65 28.22 -6.01
C SER A 371 51.16 29.61 -5.58
N ARG A 372 50.59 29.70 -4.37
CA ARG A 372 51.02 30.54 -3.21
C ARG A 372 49.87 30.59 -2.18
N SER A 373 50.06 29.99 -0.99
CA SER A 373 50.61 30.61 0.23
C SER A 373 49.52 31.40 0.98
N ARG A 374 49.26 31.26 2.28
CA ARG A 374 50.17 31.40 3.43
C ARG A 374 49.33 31.11 4.70
N SER A 375 49.85 30.31 5.65
CA SER A 375 50.23 30.73 7.03
C SER A 375 49.04 31.01 7.97
N ARG A 376 48.91 30.55 9.22
CA ARG A 376 49.83 30.40 10.37
C ARG A 376 48.94 29.78 11.48
N SER A 377 49.27 28.65 12.07
CA SER A 377 50.07 28.46 13.30
C SER A 377 49.34 28.72 14.63
N ARG A 378 49.54 27.76 15.55
CA ARG A 378 49.53 27.83 17.03
C ARG A 378 48.17 27.83 17.73
N SER A 379 48.00 27.24 18.91
CA SER A 379 48.71 26.21 19.70
C SER A 379 47.88 26.04 20.97
N GLU A 380 47.97 24.86 21.58
CA GLU A 380 47.47 24.53 22.91
C GLU A 380 47.80 25.59 23.97
N ARG A 381 46.90 25.79 24.96
CA ARG A 381 47.12 25.33 26.36
C ARG A 381 46.10 25.87 27.35
N ASP A 382 45.89 25.02 28.35
CA ASP A 382 45.74 25.31 29.78
C ASP A 382 44.41 25.89 30.29
N ARG A 383 43.69 25.08 31.10
CA ARG A 383 43.65 25.12 32.59
C ARG A 383 42.62 26.15 33.08
N ARG A 384 41.79 25.93 34.09
CA ARG A 384 41.85 25.07 35.28
C ARG A 384 40.52 25.32 36.03
N ARG A 385 40.10 24.30 36.81
CA ARG A 385 39.49 24.44 38.16
C ARG A 385 38.08 25.07 38.18
N ARG A 386 37.15 24.71 39.05
CA ARG A 386 37.20 24.14 40.41
C ARG A 386 35.77 23.80 40.82
N GLY A 387 35.61 22.80 41.71
CA GLY A 387 34.50 22.67 42.66
C GLY A 387 33.16 22.24 42.05
N GLY A 388 32.59 21.07 42.31
CA GLY A 388 32.70 20.25 43.51
C GLY A 388 31.48 20.49 44.41
N SER A 389 30.72 19.41 44.62
CA SER A 389 29.75 19.19 45.71
C SER A 389 28.50 20.08 45.69
N ARG A 390 27.29 19.63 46.00
CA ARG A 390 26.79 18.47 46.74
C ARG A 390 25.26 18.49 46.52
N SER A 391 24.68 17.39 46.03
CA SER A 391 23.84 16.46 46.79
C SER A 391 22.39 16.90 47.04
N ARG A 392 21.46 16.05 46.54
CA ARG A 392 20.28 15.47 47.24
C ARG A 392 19.22 16.49 47.72
N SER A 393 17.91 16.31 47.56
CA SER A 393 17.11 15.10 47.51
C SER A 393 15.62 15.49 47.45
N ARG A 394 14.82 14.57 46.90
CA ARG A 394 13.46 14.17 47.34
C ARG A 394 12.35 15.23 47.25
N GLU A 395 11.43 15.06 46.31
CA GLU A 395 10.24 14.18 46.41
C GLU A 395 9.16 14.81 47.29
N ARG A 396 8.03 15.12 46.67
CA ARG A 396 6.70 14.90 47.26
C ARG A 396 5.63 14.93 46.16
N ARG A 397 4.88 13.83 46.16
CA ARG A 397 3.62 13.57 45.47
C ARG A 397 2.57 14.62 45.84
N ARG A 398 1.60 14.86 44.95
CA ARG A 398 0.17 14.87 45.30
C ARG A 398 -0.72 14.79 44.07
N ASP A 399 -1.80 14.08 44.32
CA ASP A 399 -2.86 13.63 43.43
C ASP A 399 -3.75 14.74 42.88
N GLY A 400 -4.46 14.38 41.81
CA GLY A 400 -5.92 14.51 41.82
C GLY A 400 -6.54 15.64 41.00
N GLY A 401 -7.44 15.26 40.09
CA GLY A 401 -8.73 15.95 39.96
C GLY A 401 -8.94 16.80 38.70
N SER A 402 -9.55 16.18 37.70
CA SER A 402 -10.80 16.62 37.03
C SER A 402 -11.16 18.11 36.93
N ARG A 403 -11.44 18.56 35.68
CA ARG A 403 -12.65 19.28 35.19
C ARG A 403 -12.28 19.99 33.88
N GLU A 404 -12.86 19.58 32.75
CA GLU A 404 -14.08 20.14 32.15
C GLU A 404 -14.03 21.62 31.74
N ALA A 405 -14.22 21.80 30.43
CA ALA A 405 -14.99 22.82 29.73
C ALA A 405 -14.42 24.23 29.45
N ALA A 406 -14.80 24.65 28.23
CA ALA A 406 -15.00 26.00 27.73
C ALA A 406 -13.77 26.79 27.20
N GLY A 407 -13.61 26.73 25.87
CA GLY A 407 -14.11 27.79 24.99
C GLY A 407 -13.36 29.13 24.94
N ARG A 408 -12.93 29.48 23.72
CA ARG A 408 -12.89 30.82 23.04
C ARG A 408 -11.60 30.95 22.22
N ARG A 409 -11.71 30.95 20.88
CA ARG A 409 -11.80 32.14 20.00
C ARG A 409 -10.57 33.07 20.04
N SER A 410 -9.82 33.08 18.94
CA SER A 410 -9.10 34.25 18.39
C SER A 410 -8.71 33.94 16.93
N ARG A 411 -9.41 34.52 15.93
CA ARG A 411 -9.03 35.77 15.22
C ARG A 411 -7.60 35.70 14.66
N SER A 412 -7.45 35.31 13.39
CA SER A 412 -7.35 36.18 12.22
C SER A 412 -6.12 37.11 12.22
N ARG A 413 -5.29 36.98 11.18
CA ARG A 413 -4.68 38.12 10.46
C ARG A 413 -3.98 37.64 9.19
N SER A 414 -4.70 37.84 8.09
CA SER A 414 -4.20 38.04 6.74
C SER A 414 -3.18 39.17 6.69
N ARG A 415 -2.07 38.97 5.98
CA ARG A 415 -1.27 40.05 5.41
C ARG A 415 -1.02 39.77 3.94
N ASP A 416 -1.69 40.58 3.16
CA ASP A 416 -1.54 40.77 1.74
C ASP A 416 -0.52 41.92 1.52
N ARG A 417 0.37 41.79 0.53
CA ARG A 417 0.67 42.83 -0.48
C ARG A 417 1.86 42.50 -1.40
N ARG A 418 1.51 42.47 -2.69
CA ARG A 418 2.14 43.11 -3.88
C ARG A 418 3.42 42.47 -4.44
N ARG A 419 3.34 41.86 -5.63
CA ARG A 419 3.29 42.40 -7.03
C ARG A 419 4.68 42.69 -7.61
N GLY A 420 5.07 41.88 -8.59
CA GLY A 420 6.10 42.14 -9.60
C GLY A 420 5.75 41.32 -10.84
N GLY A 421 5.59 41.98 -12.00
CA GLY A 421 5.14 41.38 -13.25
C GLY A 421 6.26 40.82 -14.13
N GLY A 422 5.91 39.87 -14.98
CA GLY A 422 6.72 39.31 -16.06
C GLY A 422 5.83 38.51 -17.03
N ALA A 423 6.04 38.70 -18.33
CA ALA A 423 5.18 38.35 -19.48
C ALA A 423 4.88 36.84 -19.67
N PRO A 424 3.83 36.47 -20.44
CA PRO A 424 3.39 35.08 -20.60
C PRO A 424 4.23 34.33 -21.66
N LEU A 425 4.69 33.12 -21.31
CA LEU A 425 5.27 32.17 -22.25
C LEU A 425 4.22 31.11 -22.62
N ALA A 426 4.24 30.73 -23.90
CA ALA A 426 3.22 29.98 -24.62
C ALA A 426 2.84 28.61 -24.01
N ALA A 427 1.55 28.27 -24.13
CA ALA A 427 0.98 26.99 -23.75
C ALA A 427 1.47 25.84 -24.66
N PRO A 428 1.78 24.65 -24.12
CA PRO A 428 1.92 23.45 -24.92
C PRO A 428 0.54 22.83 -25.23
N ALA A 429 0.46 22.26 -26.42
CA ALA A 429 -0.74 21.76 -27.08
C ALA A 429 -1.61 20.81 -26.23
N ALA A 430 -2.92 21.01 -26.34
CA ALA A 430 -3.97 20.21 -25.74
C ALA A 430 -3.82 18.73 -26.09
N SER A 431 -3.60 17.91 -25.06
CA SER A 431 -3.83 16.48 -25.10
C SER A 431 -5.34 16.25 -25.19
N ARG A 432 -5.70 15.35 -26.12
CA ARG A 432 -7.05 14.94 -26.49
C ARG A 432 -7.81 14.40 -25.27
N GLN A 433 -8.46 15.30 -24.53
CA GLN A 433 -9.49 14.94 -23.56
C GLN A 433 -10.61 14.24 -24.33
N GLN A 434 -10.94 13.01 -23.95
CA GLN A 434 -12.19 12.39 -24.32
C GLN A 434 -13.32 13.27 -23.76
N GLN A 435 -13.97 14.03 -24.64
CA GLN A 435 -15.21 14.72 -24.35
C GLN A 435 -16.26 13.68 -23.98
N VAL A 436 -16.59 13.60 -22.70
CA VAL A 436 -17.86 13.02 -22.26
C VAL A 436 -18.93 14.00 -22.71
N GLN A 437 -19.64 13.67 -23.79
CA GLN A 437 -20.84 14.39 -24.18
C GLN A 437 -21.88 14.20 -23.08
N GLN A 438 -22.26 15.28 -22.40
CA GLN A 438 -23.40 15.29 -21.49
C GLN A 438 -24.68 15.27 -22.32
N GLU A 439 -25.32 14.10 -22.43
CA GLU A 439 -26.69 13.99 -22.91
C GLU A 439 -27.62 14.62 -21.86
N TRP A 440 -28.37 15.64 -22.26
CA TRP A 440 -29.37 16.28 -21.41
C TRP A 440 -30.64 15.45 -21.44
N ILE A 441 -31.06 14.92 -20.28
CA ILE A 441 -32.32 14.18 -20.15
C ILE A 441 -33.41 15.15 -19.70
N GLU A 442 -34.44 15.34 -20.52
CA GLU A 442 -35.68 15.98 -20.07
C GLU A 442 -36.39 15.07 -19.06
N LEU A 443 -36.52 15.53 -17.81
CA LEU A 443 -37.12 14.76 -16.71
C LEU A 443 -38.58 14.35 -16.99
N GLU A 444 -39.29 15.07 -17.85
CA GLU A 444 -40.66 14.72 -18.27
C GLU A 444 -40.69 13.58 -19.29
N ALA A 445 -39.67 13.46 -20.15
CA ALA A 445 -39.56 12.42 -21.17
C ALA A 445 -38.86 11.14 -20.67
N ALA A 446 -38.20 11.18 -19.49
CA ALA A 446 -37.45 10.04 -18.97
C ALA A 446 -38.36 8.84 -18.64
N GLU A 447 -38.10 7.67 -19.19
CA GLU A 447 -38.84 6.45 -18.88
C GLU A 447 -38.21 5.67 -17.71
N GLY A 448 -39.00 4.93 -16.92
CA GLY A 448 -38.58 4.19 -15.73
C GLY A 448 -39.03 4.79 -14.39
N VAL A 449 -38.13 4.84 -13.41
CA VAL A 449 -38.38 5.33 -12.05
C VAL A 449 -37.56 6.59 -11.80
N VAL A 450 -38.20 7.66 -11.32
CA VAL A 450 -37.52 8.89 -10.92
C VAL A 450 -37.60 9.08 -9.43
N LEU A 451 -36.43 9.29 -8.82
CA LEU A 451 -36.28 9.59 -7.40
C LEU A 451 -35.75 11.00 -7.22
N GLU A 452 -36.45 11.82 -6.44
CA GLU A 452 -35.91 13.08 -5.95
C GLU A 452 -34.89 12.78 -4.84
N VAL A 453 -33.69 13.35 -4.96
CA VAL A 453 -32.62 13.18 -3.97
C VAL A 453 -32.58 14.41 -3.06
N LEU A 454 -32.81 14.19 -1.78
CA LEU A 454 -32.85 15.20 -0.74
C LEU A 454 -31.69 15.01 0.23
N ARG A 455 -31.15 16.09 0.78
CA ARG A 455 -30.22 16.07 1.92
C ARG A 455 -30.62 17.15 2.90
N GLU A 456 -30.93 16.75 4.13
CA GLU A 456 -31.38 17.68 5.18
C GLU A 456 -32.55 18.59 4.72
N GLY A 457 -33.48 18.02 3.95
CA GLY A 457 -34.64 18.73 3.39
C GLY A 457 -34.34 19.60 2.17
N LYS A 458 -33.09 19.73 1.71
CA LYS A 458 -32.73 20.44 0.48
C LYS A 458 -32.64 19.48 -0.70
N GLN A 459 -33.25 19.85 -1.82
CA GLN A 459 -33.17 19.09 -3.07
C GLN A 459 -31.78 19.20 -3.69
N LEU A 460 -31.17 18.05 -3.95
CA LEU A 460 -29.88 17.94 -4.65
C LEU A 460 -30.06 17.72 -6.15
N GLY A 461 -31.16 17.07 -6.54
CA GLY A 461 -31.44 16.71 -7.93
C GLY A 461 -32.37 15.50 -8.03
N HIS A 462 -32.36 14.84 -9.18
CA HIS A 462 -33.15 13.65 -9.46
C HIS A 462 -32.25 12.49 -9.92
N LEU A 463 -32.55 11.28 -9.49
CA LEU A 463 -32.04 10.03 -10.08
C LEU A 463 -33.09 9.46 -11.02
N VAL A 464 -32.73 9.32 -12.29
CA VAL A 464 -33.51 8.63 -13.31
C VAL A 464 -32.95 7.21 -13.42
N LEU A 465 -33.78 6.22 -13.08
CA LEU A 465 -33.47 4.80 -13.16
C LEU A 465 -34.25 4.22 -14.34
N GLU A 466 -33.57 3.69 -15.36
CA GLU A 466 -34.19 3.01 -16.51
C GLU A 466 -34.70 1.60 -16.14
N LEU A 467 -35.44 1.53 -15.03
CA LEU A 467 -36.02 0.33 -14.43
C LEU A 467 -37.41 0.09 -15.04
N GLN A 468 -37.43 -0.41 -16.28
CA GLN A 468 -38.67 -0.53 -17.08
C GLN A 468 -39.24 -1.94 -17.08
N ARG A 469 -38.38 -2.96 -17.09
CA ARG A 469 -38.76 -4.37 -17.28
C ARG A 469 -38.96 -5.07 -15.94
N VAL A 470 -39.92 -5.99 -15.91
CA VAL A 470 -40.14 -6.91 -14.79
C VAL A 470 -38.85 -7.69 -14.50
N GLY A 471 -38.46 -7.77 -13.24
CA GLY A 471 -37.25 -8.48 -12.82
C GLY A 471 -35.94 -7.70 -12.98
N GLN A 472 -35.92 -6.51 -13.58
CA GLN A 472 -34.75 -5.63 -13.47
C GLN A 472 -34.52 -5.21 -12.02
N GLN A 473 -33.25 -5.04 -11.68
CA GLN A 473 -32.81 -4.74 -10.33
C GLN A 473 -31.92 -3.50 -10.34
N CYS A 474 -32.18 -2.58 -9.44
CA CYS A 474 -31.33 -1.41 -9.20
C CYS A 474 -30.89 -1.41 -7.74
N VAL A 475 -29.61 -1.64 -7.50
CA VAL A 475 -29.04 -1.80 -6.17
C VAL A 475 -28.46 -0.47 -5.67
N PHE A 476 -28.80 -0.14 -4.44
CA PHE A 476 -28.21 0.95 -3.67
C PHE A 476 -27.21 0.34 -2.70
N GLY A 477 -26.01 0.88 -2.63
CA GLY A 477 -24.99 0.35 -1.75
C GLY A 477 -23.71 1.17 -1.73
N ARG A 478 -22.79 0.81 -0.85
CA ARG A 478 -21.50 1.49 -0.73
C ARG A 478 -20.50 1.06 -1.80
N LEU A 479 -20.72 -0.07 -2.48
CA LEU A 479 -19.82 -0.53 -3.55
C LEU A 479 -20.04 0.27 -4.86
N PRO A 480 -18.97 0.58 -5.62
CA PRO A 480 -19.10 1.14 -6.97
C PRO A 480 -19.78 0.21 -7.98
N SER A 481 -19.92 -1.07 -7.65
CA SER A 481 -20.65 -2.05 -8.46
C SER A 481 -22.17 -1.94 -8.34
N CYS A 482 -22.68 -1.14 -7.39
CA CYS A 482 -24.10 -0.86 -7.27
C CYS A 482 -24.51 0.22 -8.28
N GLU A 483 -25.71 0.10 -8.87
CA GLU A 483 -26.25 1.08 -9.81
C GLU A 483 -26.39 2.47 -9.19
N VAL A 484 -26.66 2.53 -7.89
CA VAL A 484 -26.67 3.77 -7.10
C VAL A 484 -25.64 3.69 -5.97
N PRO A 485 -24.40 4.17 -6.18
CA PRO A 485 -23.39 4.20 -5.13
C PRO A 485 -23.72 5.29 -4.10
N VAL A 486 -23.65 4.94 -2.82
CA VAL A 486 -23.91 5.86 -1.70
C VAL A 486 -22.74 5.83 -0.71
N GLU A 487 -21.95 6.91 -0.73
CA GLU A 487 -20.75 7.09 0.10
C GLU A 487 -21.10 7.44 1.56
N HIS A 488 -21.36 6.42 2.37
CA HIS A 488 -21.58 6.61 3.81
C HIS A 488 -21.22 5.36 4.61
N LEU A 489 -20.52 5.50 5.75
CA LEU A 489 -19.98 4.37 6.53
C LEU A 489 -21.05 3.43 7.10
N SER A 490 -22.26 3.94 7.39
CA SER A 490 -23.38 3.10 7.85
C SER A 490 -24.10 2.37 6.72
N ILE A 491 -23.72 2.57 5.45
CA ILE A 491 -24.31 1.89 4.31
C ILE A 491 -23.53 0.60 4.00
N SER A 492 -24.22 -0.53 4.01
CA SER A 492 -23.68 -1.83 3.59
C SER A 492 -23.25 -1.85 2.12
N ARG A 493 -22.35 -2.78 1.79
CA ARG A 493 -21.76 -2.98 0.46
C ARG A 493 -22.82 -3.03 -0.66
N ALA A 494 -23.79 -3.93 -0.52
CA ALA A 494 -25.09 -3.88 -1.20
C ALA A 494 -26.13 -3.73 -0.09
N HIS A 495 -26.86 -2.62 -0.10
CA HIS A 495 -27.68 -2.21 1.04
C HIS A 495 -29.15 -2.52 0.82
N ALA A 496 -29.70 -1.98 -0.26
CA ALA A 496 -31.10 -2.13 -0.63
C ALA A 496 -31.22 -2.29 -2.14
N GLN A 497 -32.25 -2.98 -2.58
CA GLN A 497 -32.51 -3.22 -3.99
C GLN A 497 -33.92 -2.78 -4.36
N LEU A 498 -34.04 -1.99 -5.43
CA LEU A 498 -35.30 -1.69 -6.08
C LEU A 498 -35.58 -2.70 -7.19
N THR A 499 -36.80 -3.22 -7.21
CA THR A 499 -37.28 -4.14 -8.24
C THR A 499 -38.69 -3.79 -8.68
N ARG A 500 -39.03 -4.18 -9.91
CA ARG A 500 -40.40 -4.14 -10.41
C ARG A 500 -41.00 -5.53 -10.47
N ASP A 501 -42.23 -5.65 -9.96
CA ASP A 501 -43.03 -6.86 -10.09
C ASP A 501 -43.75 -6.93 -11.45
N GLY A 502 -44.37 -8.07 -11.74
CA GLY A 502 -45.12 -8.31 -12.99
C GLY A 502 -46.34 -7.41 -13.18
N GLY A 503 -46.80 -6.72 -12.12
CA GLY A 503 -47.87 -5.73 -12.17
C GLY A 503 -47.38 -4.29 -12.32
N GLY A 504 -46.07 -4.07 -12.49
CA GLY A 504 -45.47 -2.75 -12.63
C GLY A 504 -45.29 -1.99 -11.30
N ASN A 505 -45.57 -2.62 -10.15
CA ASN A 505 -45.33 -2.01 -8.85
C ASN A 505 -43.85 -2.00 -8.52
N LEU A 506 -43.40 -0.90 -7.91
CA LEU A 506 -42.06 -0.77 -7.38
C LEU A 506 -42.00 -1.35 -5.97
N SER A 507 -40.95 -2.11 -5.66
CA SER A 507 -40.66 -2.55 -4.30
C SER A 507 -39.19 -2.35 -3.95
N VAL A 508 -38.92 -2.17 -2.66
CA VAL A 508 -37.57 -2.15 -2.09
C VAL A 508 -37.37 -3.35 -1.19
N THR A 509 -36.22 -4.00 -1.31
CA THR A 509 -35.80 -5.09 -0.43
C THR A 509 -34.49 -4.71 0.24
N ASP A 510 -34.44 -4.76 1.57
CA ASP A 510 -33.18 -4.65 2.32
C ASP A 510 -32.39 -5.96 2.15
N LEU A 511 -31.14 -5.87 1.71
CA LEU A 511 -30.30 -7.02 1.36
C LEU A 511 -29.57 -7.64 2.57
N GLY A 512 -30.03 -7.38 3.79
CA GLY A 512 -29.33 -7.75 5.03
C GLY A 512 -28.34 -6.68 5.46
N SER A 513 -28.74 -5.41 5.37
CA SER A 513 -27.87 -4.29 5.72
C SER A 513 -27.63 -4.21 7.24
N ALA A 514 -26.45 -3.71 7.63
CA ALA A 514 -26.06 -3.66 9.05
C ALA A 514 -26.81 -2.60 9.86
N HIS A 515 -27.27 -1.54 9.18
CA HIS A 515 -27.95 -0.39 9.80
C HIS A 515 -29.40 -0.24 9.34
N GLY A 516 -29.92 -1.21 8.58
CA GLY A 516 -31.29 -1.24 8.10
C GLY A 516 -31.60 -0.27 6.96
N THR A 517 -32.73 -0.53 6.32
CA THR A 517 -33.39 0.35 5.34
C THR A 517 -34.68 0.91 5.94
N ASN A 518 -34.89 2.21 5.82
CA ASN A 518 -36.09 2.89 6.31
C ASN A 518 -36.96 3.36 5.14
N VAL A 519 -38.26 3.10 5.21
CA VAL A 519 -39.27 3.52 4.24
C VAL A 519 -40.38 4.24 5.00
N ASP A 520 -40.65 5.50 4.63
CA ASP A 520 -41.73 6.31 5.21
C ASP A 520 -41.67 6.39 6.75
N GLY A 521 -40.46 6.42 7.32
CA GLY A 521 -40.21 6.49 8.75
C GLY A 521 -40.13 5.13 9.46
N ALA A 522 -40.45 4.02 8.79
CA ALA A 522 -40.40 2.67 9.37
C ALA A 522 -39.24 1.84 8.82
N TRP A 523 -38.50 1.16 9.71
CA TRP A 523 -37.47 0.19 9.32
C TRP A 523 -38.11 -1.09 8.79
N ILE A 524 -37.69 -1.53 7.60
CA ILE A 524 -38.25 -2.72 6.96
C ILE A 524 -37.48 -3.98 7.38
N LYS A 525 -38.14 -5.14 7.30
CA LYS A 525 -37.50 -6.43 7.59
C LYS A 525 -36.53 -6.81 6.46
N PRO A 526 -35.30 -7.27 6.77
CA PRO A 526 -34.37 -7.77 5.76
C PRO A 526 -34.97 -8.89 4.92
N LYS A 527 -34.61 -8.92 3.62
CA LYS A 527 -35.01 -9.93 2.64
C LYS A 527 -36.52 -10.05 2.39
N VAL A 528 -37.32 -9.08 2.86
CA VAL A 528 -38.76 -9.02 2.62
C VAL A 528 -39.06 -7.79 1.74
N PRO A 529 -39.60 -7.97 0.52
CA PRO A 529 -39.95 -6.85 -0.33
C PRO A 529 -41.02 -5.96 0.31
N LYS A 530 -40.76 -4.65 0.33
CA LYS A 530 -41.71 -3.62 0.75
C LYS A 530 -42.14 -2.80 -0.47
N GLN A 531 -43.43 -2.79 -0.76
CA GLN A 531 -43.98 -1.99 -1.86
C GLN A 531 -43.77 -0.49 -1.62
N LEU A 532 -43.32 0.22 -2.67
CA LEU A 532 -43.16 1.67 -2.72
C LEU A 532 -44.25 2.28 -3.59
N ARG A 533 -44.73 3.48 -3.23
CA ARG A 533 -45.64 4.28 -4.05
C ARG A 533 -45.01 5.61 -4.39
N VAL A 534 -45.58 6.33 -5.35
CA VAL A 534 -45.23 7.74 -5.56
C VAL A 534 -45.49 8.50 -4.26
N GLY A 535 -44.48 9.25 -3.81
CA GLY A 535 -44.43 9.92 -2.51
C GLY A 535 -43.62 9.18 -1.44
N SER A 536 -43.38 7.87 -1.58
CA SER A 536 -42.60 7.10 -0.60
C SER A 536 -41.17 7.61 -0.51
N VAL A 537 -40.63 7.67 0.71
CA VAL A 537 -39.29 8.17 1.01
C VAL A 537 -38.42 7.03 1.55
N LEU A 538 -37.31 6.77 0.86
CA LEU A 538 -36.30 5.78 1.22
C LEU A 538 -35.10 6.46 1.90
N SER A 539 -34.67 5.92 3.04
CA SER A 539 -33.43 6.31 3.73
C SER A 539 -32.60 5.07 4.07
N LEU A 540 -31.27 5.15 3.90
CA LEU A 540 -30.37 4.00 4.03
C LEU A 540 -29.39 4.20 5.19
N GLY A 541 -29.42 3.29 6.17
CA GLY A 541 -28.64 3.40 7.40
C GLY A 541 -28.77 4.76 8.07
N ALA A 542 -27.65 5.32 8.49
CA ALA A 542 -27.54 6.64 9.12
C ALA A 542 -27.22 7.80 8.13
N SER A 543 -27.40 7.60 6.83
CA SER A 543 -27.19 8.65 5.84
C SER A 543 -28.27 9.73 5.95
N VAL A 544 -27.86 11.01 5.86
CA VAL A 544 -28.79 12.15 5.79
C VAL A 544 -29.41 12.36 4.40
N ARG A 545 -29.04 11.51 3.42
CA ARG A 545 -29.63 11.52 2.08
C ARG A 545 -30.93 10.70 2.08
N GLN A 546 -31.97 11.27 1.50
CA GLN A 546 -33.27 10.64 1.32
C GLN A 546 -33.61 10.57 -0.17
N TYR A 547 -34.29 9.51 -0.57
CA TYR A 547 -34.70 9.27 -1.95
C TYR A 547 -36.22 9.16 -2.00
N LYS A 548 -36.88 10.20 -2.52
CA LYS A 548 -38.34 10.25 -2.62
C LYS A 548 -38.78 9.80 -4.00
N VAL A 549 -39.66 8.81 -4.06
CA VAL A 549 -40.23 8.34 -5.32
C VAL A 549 -41.15 9.43 -5.87
N VAL A 550 -40.78 10.06 -6.99
CA VAL A 550 -41.61 11.10 -7.61
C VAL A 550 -42.35 10.60 -8.84
N ARG A 551 -41.81 9.58 -9.52
CA ARG A 551 -42.47 9.00 -10.69
C ARG A 551 -42.11 7.53 -10.88
N VAL A 552 -43.10 6.76 -11.33
CA VAL A 552 -43.00 5.35 -11.67
C VAL A 552 -43.81 5.17 -12.95
N THR A 553 -43.16 5.09 -14.12
CA THR A 553 -43.88 4.98 -15.41
C THR A 553 -44.37 3.57 -15.67
N GLN A 554 -45.67 3.38 -15.85
CA GLN A 554 -46.20 2.07 -16.20
C GLN A 554 -45.64 1.64 -17.56
N GLN A 555 -45.31 0.36 -17.69
CA GLN A 555 -45.01 -0.23 -18.99
C GLN A 555 -46.24 0.00 -19.88
N PRO A 556 -46.12 0.48 -21.13
CA PRO A 556 -47.27 0.49 -22.02
C PRO A 556 -47.80 -0.94 -22.06
N ALA A 557 -49.06 -1.13 -21.68
CA ALA A 557 -49.72 -2.41 -21.84
C ALA A 557 -49.48 -2.81 -23.30
N ALA A 558 -48.77 -3.92 -23.53
CA ALA A 558 -48.77 -4.53 -24.84
C ALA A 558 -50.25 -4.72 -25.18
N ALA A 559 -50.75 -3.91 -26.12
CA ALA A 559 -52.09 -4.06 -26.64
C ALA A 559 -52.20 -5.52 -27.04
N ALA A 560 -53.07 -6.22 -26.32
CA ALA A 560 -53.34 -7.62 -26.47
C ALA A 560 -53.54 -7.90 -27.97
N ALA A 561 -52.80 -8.88 -28.48
CA ALA A 561 -53.17 -9.54 -29.72
C ALA A 561 -54.59 -10.10 -29.52
N GLN A 562 -55.57 -9.37 -30.03
CA GLN A 562 -56.90 -9.86 -30.34
C GLN A 562 -56.93 -10.11 -31.85
N GLN A 563 -57.37 -11.33 -32.19
CA GLN A 563 -57.57 -11.96 -33.50
C GLN A 563 -56.40 -12.78 -34.05
#